data_AF-A0A3R7QEC0-F1
#
_entry.id   AF-A0A3R7QEC0-F1
#
_cell.length_a   1.000
_cell.length_b   1.000
_cell.length_c   1.000
_cell.angle_alpha   90.00
_cell.angle_beta   90.00
_cell.angle_gamma   90.00
#
_symmetry.space_group_name_H-M   'P 1'
#
loop_
_entity.id
_entity.type
_entity.pdbx_description
1 polymer ?
#
loop_
_entity_poly.entity_id
_entity_poly.type
_entity_poly.pdbx_seq_one_letter_code
_entity_poly.pdbx_strand_id
1 'polypeptide(L)'
;MFDFGYSELLIVAVVLLVVVGPKELPGLLKIIFDFVSKIKVYASELRTGVQTIANDLEVEKISKKNKNSINKNSNDKININD
;
A
#
# COMPACT_ATOMS: atom_id res chain seq x y z
N MET A 1 -13.91 6.48 -23.26
CA MET A 1 -12.82 6.10 -24.19
C MET A 1 -11.60 5.50 -23.48
N PHE A 2 -11.79 4.90 -22.30
CA PHE A 2 -11.02 3.82 -21.68
C PHE A 2 -11.94 3.35 -20.57
N ASP A 3 -12.92 2.53 -20.92
CA ASP A 3 -13.94 2.11 -19.97
C ASP A 3 -13.34 0.95 -19.18
N PHE A 4 -12.43 1.27 -18.24
CA PHE A 4 -11.66 0.31 -17.43
C PHE A 4 -12.58 -0.72 -16.78
N GLY A 5 -12.84 -1.80 -17.51
CA GLY A 5 -13.78 -2.84 -17.15
C GLY A 5 -13.19 -4.22 -17.36
N TYR A 6 -14.05 -5.22 -17.24
CA TYR A 6 -13.64 -6.62 -17.41
C TYR A 6 -13.11 -6.92 -18.82
N SER A 7 -13.56 -6.17 -19.83
CA SER A 7 -13.16 -6.33 -21.24
C SER A 7 -11.70 -5.98 -21.48
N GLU A 8 -11.24 -4.82 -21.01
CA GLU A 8 -9.85 -4.37 -21.12
C GLU A 8 -8.91 -5.28 -20.34
N LEU A 9 -9.33 -5.75 -19.16
CA LEU A 9 -8.55 -6.71 -18.37
C LEU A 9 -8.38 -8.04 -19.13
N LEU A 10 -9.44 -8.52 -19.79
CA LEU A 10 -9.36 -9.69 -20.66
C LEU A 10 -8.37 -9.51 -21.82
N ILE A 11 -8.38 -8.34 -22.46
CA ILE A 11 -7.45 -8.02 -23.55
C ILE A 11 -6.00 -8.02 -23.05
N VAL A 12 -5.74 -7.36 -21.92
CA VAL A 12 -4.40 -7.35 -21.30
C VAL A 12 -3.97 -8.76 -20.89
N ALA A 13 -4.89 -9.57 -20.35
CA ALA A 13 -4.62 -10.95 -19.99
C ALA A 13 -4.22 -11.78 -21.23
N VAL A 14 -4.96 -11.67 -22.33
CA VAL A 14 -4.64 -12.36 -23.59
C VAL A 14 -3.27 -11.92 -24.11
N VAL A 15 -2.98 -10.61 -24.12
CA VAL A 15 -1.68 -10.09 -24.54
C VAL A 15 -0.55 -10.65 -23.68
N LEU A 16 -0.71 -10.66 -22.35
CA LEU A 16 0.28 -11.23 -21.43
C LEU A 16 0.48 -12.73 -21.66
N LEU A 17 -0.59 -13.50 -21.91
CA LEU A 17 -0.50 -14.92 -22.22
C LEU A 17 0.26 -15.17 -23.53
N VAL A 18 0.15 -14.29 -24.52
CA VAL A 18 0.85 -14.42 -25.80
C VAL A 18 2.32 -14.02 -25.68
N VAL A 19 2.61 -12.91 -25.00
CA VAL A 19 3.97 -12.35 -24.90
C VAL A 19 4.84 -13.16 -23.94
N VAL A 20 4.30 -13.48 -22.76
CA VAL A 20 5.03 -14.22 -21.71
C VAL A 20 4.81 -15.72 -21.87
N GLY A 21 3.64 -16.14 -22.35
CA GLY A 21 3.27 -17.55 -22.42
C GLY A 21 2.35 -17.96 -21.26
N PRO A 22 1.34 -18.81 -21.50
CA PRO A 22 0.35 -19.20 -20.50
C PRO A 22 0.92 -20.04 -19.37
N LYS A 23 2.04 -20.73 -19.59
CA LYS A 23 2.73 -21.56 -18.59
C LYS A 23 3.75 -20.78 -17.78
N GLU A 24 4.28 -19.69 -18.32
CA GLU A 24 5.31 -18.87 -17.69
C GLU A 24 4.70 -17.79 -16.80
N LEU A 25 3.56 -17.21 -17.20
CA LEU A 25 2.81 -16.25 -16.39
C LEU A 25 2.54 -16.73 -14.95
N PRO A 26 1.99 -17.95 -14.69
CA PRO A 26 1.79 -18.42 -13.32
C PRO A 26 3.11 -18.63 -12.57
N GLY A 27 4.20 -18.98 -13.27
CA GLY A 27 5.55 -19.07 -12.69
C GLY A 27 6.10 -17.71 -12.26
N LEU A 28 5.99 -16.70 -13.13
CA LEU A 28 6.40 -15.32 -12.84
C LEU A 28 5.60 -14.73 -11.68
N LEU A 29 4.29 -14.95 -11.66
CA LEU A 29 3.44 -14.54 -10.53
C LEU A 29 3.94 -15.18 -9.24
N LYS A 30 4.19 -16.49 -9.21
CA LYS A 30 4.71 -17.15 -8.01
C LYS A 30 6.01 -16.52 -7.51
N ILE A 31 6.94 -16.20 -8.40
CA ILE A 31 8.22 -15.55 -8.04
C ILE A 31 7.96 -14.16 -7.41
N ILE A 32 7.11 -13.35 -8.01
CA ILE A 32 6.77 -12.02 -7.51
C ILE A 32 6.06 -12.13 -6.15
N PHE A 33 5.11 -13.05 -6.02
CA PHE A 33 4.37 -13.28 -4.77
C PHE A 33 5.28 -13.79 -3.66
N ASP A 34 6.20 -14.70 -3.95
CA ASP A 34 7.19 -15.19 -2.98
C ASP A 34 8.13 -14.06 -2.54
N PHE A 35 8.53 -13.18 -3.46
CA PHE A 35 9.36 -12.00 -3.15
C PHE A 35 8.63 -11.00 -2.24
N VAL A 36 7.38 -10.66 -2.57
CA VAL A 36 6.53 -9.80 -1.72
C VAL A 36 6.29 -10.43 -0.34
N SER A 37 6.08 -11.75 -0.30
CA SER A 37 5.89 -12.49 0.97
C SER A 37 7.12 -12.40 1.87
N LYS A 38 8.32 -12.52 1.30
CA LYS A 38 9.58 -12.34 2.04
C LYS A 38 9.70 -10.91 2.58
N ILE A 39 9.41 -9.89 1.76
CA ILE A 39 9.41 -8.49 2.19
C ILE A 39 8.46 -8.25 3.37
N LYS A 40 7.27 -8.86 3.35
CA LYS A 40 6.31 -8.77 4.46
C LYS A 40 6.89 -9.31 5.79
N VAL A 41 7.64 -10.41 5.73
CA VAL A 41 8.29 -11.00 6.92
C VAL A 41 9.35 -10.03 7.47
N TYR A 42 10.24 -9.53 6.62
CA TYR A 42 11.25 -8.56 7.03
C TYR A 42 10.63 -7.26 7.57
N ALA A 43 9.55 -6.77 6.95
CA ALA A 43 8.82 -5.60 7.44
C ALA A 43 8.16 -5.85 8.81
N SER A 44 7.71 -7.08 9.09
CA SER A 44 7.17 -7.48 10.39
C SER A 44 8.25 -7.48 11.49
N GLU A 45 9.48 -7.86 11.15
CA GLU A 45 10.64 -7.80 12.04
C GLU A 45 11.03 -6.35 12.33
N LEU A 46 11.07 -5.49 11.29
CA LEU A 46 11.29 -4.05 11.47
C LEU A 46 10.22 -3.42 12.33
N ARG A 47 8.94 -3.77 12.12
CA ARG A 47 7.84 -3.28 12.96
C ARG A 47 8.04 -3.66 14.41
N THR A 48 8.43 -4.91 14.68
CA THR A 48 8.69 -5.41 16.04
C THR A 48 9.90 -4.72 16.67
N GLY A 49 11.01 -4.58 15.96
CA GLY A 49 12.21 -3.90 16.44
C GLY A 49 12.00 -2.39 16.64
N VAL A 50 11.27 -1.74 15.74
CA VAL A 50 10.84 -0.35 15.91
C VAL A 50 9.89 -0.24 17.11
N GLN A 51 9.02 -1.21 17.38
CA GLN A 51 8.19 -1.22 18.59
C GLN A 51 9.03 -1.24 19.88
N THR A 52 10.13 -2.00 19.89
CA THR A 52 11.07 -2.06 21.01
C THR A 52 11.82 -0.74 21.20
N ILE A 53 12.29 -0.13 20.11
CA ILE A 53 12.99 1.17 20.15
C ILE A 53 12.01 2.33 20.43
N ALA A 54 10.78 2.23 19.93
CA ALA A 54 9.69 3.18 20.13
C ALA A 54 9.24 3.30 21.59
N ASN A 55 9.34 2.21 22.34
CA ASN A 55 9.07 2.20 23.77
C ASN A 55 10.17 2.94 24.56
N ASP A 56 11.40 3.02 24.03
CA ASP A 56 12.51 3.76 24.65
C ASP A 56 12.66 5.21 24.12
N LEU A 57 12.13 5.51 22.93
CA LEU A 57 12.13 6.85 22.32
C LEU A 57 10.73 7.18 21.78
N GLU A 58 9.99 8.06 22.46
CA GLU A 58 8.70 8.71 22.11
C GLU A 58 8.24 8.65 20.62
N VAL A 59 7.94 7.47 20.05
CA VAL A 59 7.27 7.38 18.72
C VAL A 59 5.81 7.87 18.80
N GLU A 60 5.33 8.13 20.02
CA GLU A 60 4.08 8.84 20.30
C GLU A 60 4.00 10.23 19.63
N LYS A 61 5.14 10.92 19.42
CA LYS A 61 5.17 12.24 18.77
C LYS A 61 4.92 12.19 17.25
N ILE A 62 5.28 11.08 16.59
CA ILE A 62 5.09 10.92 15.13
C ILE A 62 3.63 10.54 14.83
N SER A 63 3.01 9.68 15.66
CA SER A 63 1.58 9.33 15.52
C SER A 63 0.63 10.47 15.88
N LYS A 64 0.96 11.32 16.86
CA LYS A 64 0.13 12.49 17.23
C LYS A 64 0.19 13.62 16.19
N LYS A 65 1.32 13.80 15.48
CA LYS A 65 1.46 14.89 14.50
C LYS A 65 0.60 14.71 13.24
N ASN A 66 0.37 13.46 12.81
CA ASN A 66 -0.49 13.17 11.64
C ASN A 66 -1.99 13.23 11.95
N LYS A 67 -2.43 12.96 13.19
CA LYS A 67 -3.86 13.10 13.57
C LYS A 67 -4.29 14.56 13.78
N ASN A 68 -3.41 15.40 14.32
CA ASN A 68 -3.74 16.81 14.61
C ASN A 68 -3.70 17.72 13.36
N SER A 69 -3.05 17.31 12.28
CA SER A 69 -2.98 18.08 11.03
C SER A 69 -4.16 17.79 10.07
N ILE A 70 -4.86 16.68 10.24
CA ILE A 70 -6.08 16.36 9.46
C ILE A 70 -7.33 17.01 10.09
N ASN A 71 -7.39 17.14 11.42
CA ASN A 71 -8.57 17.69 12.11
C ASN A 71 -8.60 19.24 12.24
N LYS A 72 -7.49 19.93 11.93
CA LYS A 72 -7.44 21.40 12.07
C LYS A 72 -8.06 22.15 10.88
N ASN A 73 -8.08 21.55 9.68
CA ASN A 73 -8.62 22.18 8.47
C ASN A 73 -10.16 22.17 8.34
N SER A 74 -10.86 21.44 9.22
CA SER A 74 -12.33 21.34 9.18
C SER A 74 -13.02 22.30 10.16
N ASN A 75 -12.34 22.73 11.23
CA ASN A 75 -12.94 23.55 12.29
C ASN A 75 -12.82 25.06 12.04
N ASP A 76 -11.87 25.50 11.20
CA ASP A 76 -11.69 26.92 10.88
C ASP A 76 -12.70 27.43 9.83
N LYS A 77 -13.49 26.56 9.19
CA LYS A 77 -14.50 26.96 8.18
C LYS A 77 -15.92 27.12 8.72
N ILE A 78 -16.18 26.74 9.98
CA ILE A 78 -17.52 26.75 10.57
C ILE A 78 -17.76 28.03 11.41
N ASN A 79 -16.72 28.81 11.73
CA ASN A 79 -16.81 29.95 12.65
C ASN A 79 -16.52 31.33 12.02
N ILE A 80 -16.86 31.53 10.74
CA ILE A 80 -16.63 32.82 10.02
C ILE A 80 -17.95 33.59 9.77
N ASN A 81 -19.08 33.15 10.35
CA ASN A 81 -20.39 33.79 10.10
C ASN A 81 -21.00 34.51 11.33
N ASP A 82 -20.20 34.90 12.32
CA ASP A 82 -20.60 35.89 13.35
C ASP A 82 -20.01 37.28 13.04
#